data_AF-A0AAD8IRU2-F1
#
_entry.id   AF-A0AAD8IRU2-F1
#
_cell.length_a   1.000
_cell.length_b   1.000
_cell.length_c   1.000
_cell.angle_alpha   90.00
_cell.angle_beta   90.00
_cell.angle_gamma   90.00
#
_symmetry.space_group_name_H-M   'P 1'
#
loop_
_entity.id
_entity.type
_entity.pdbx_description
1 polymer ?
#
loop_
_entity_poly.entity_id
_entity_poly.type
_entity_poly.pdbx_seq_one_letter_code
_entity_poly.pdbx_strand_id
1 'polypeptide(L)'
;MLITRRQDWLKFKRYKGECEIFNLLGISWIVDPQDRDTYNAIGSKSYDTISTDLAASGTDTVRSEYKTEPSPGLSSVSVSEHNKARTRKGDIGEDAELQRALKLSEAEISGRQGALIRKFVKANSSQLTVHGLSHLQEEVKEDELCVFFRNNHFSTMFKHGGKLYLLATDEGFLNQPNLVWEKLDDVKGNTKYMTGSFNEFKAEEDHGYLASAYDDSSYKELTITLQEAST
;
A
#
# COMPACT_ATOMS: atom_id res chain seq x y z
N MET A 1 -1.43 2.92 4.52
CA MET A 1 -0.67 2.63 3.28
C MET A 1 -0.84 3.81 2.34
N LEU A 2 0.21 4.34 1.74
CA LEU A 2 0.13 5.56 0.95
C LEU A 2 0.39 5.24 -0.52
N ILE A 3 -0.61 5.41 -1.39
CA ILE A 3 -0.33 5.73 -2.78
C ILE A 3 0.11 7.19 -2.75
N THR A 4 1.37 7.47 -3.02
CA THR A 4 1.88 8.83 -2.84
C THR A 4 2.86 9.22 -3.93
N ARG A 5 2.99 10.52 -4.14
CA ARG A 5 4.06 11.11 -4.94
C ARG A 5 5.33 11.08 -4.09
N ARG A 6 6.49 10.87 -4.73
CA ARG A 6 7.80 10.87 -4.04
C ARG A 6 8.00 12.09 -3.12
N GLN A 7 7.57 13.28 -3.57
CA GLN A 7 7.72 14.51 -2.78
C GLN A 7 6.86 14.54 -1.52
N ASP A 8 5.68 13.93 -1.55
CA ASP A 8 4.77 13.88 -0.41
C ASP A 8 5.26 12.84 0.62
N TRP A 9 5.90 11.75 0.16
CA TRP A 9 6.66 10.85 1.02
C TRP A 9 7.82 11.53 1.74
N LEU A 10 8.65 12.32 1.04
CA LEU A 10 9.78 13.02 1.67
C LEU A 10 9.32 14.01 2.75
N LYS A 11 8.16 14.66 2.55
CA LYS A 11 7.52 15.47 3.60
C LYS A 11 7.06 14.61 4.77
N PHE A 12 6.47 13.45 4.52
CA PHE A 12 6.03 12.50 5.55
C PHE A 12 7.20 12.00 6.40
N LYS A 13 8.31 11.60 5.78
CA LYS A 13 9.55 11.16 6.47
C LYS A 13 10.10 12.26 7.41
N ARG A 14 9.92 13.53 7.05
CA ARG A 14 10.37 14.69 7.85
C ARG A 14 9.40 15.07 8.98
N TYR A 15 8.12 14.68 8.91
CA TYR A 15 7.07 15.13 9.84
C TYR A 15 6.72 14.11 10.94
N LYS A 16 7.04 12.84 10.76
CA LYS A 16 6.69 11.76 11.70
C LYS A 16 7.96 11.07 12.20
N GLY A 17 8.42 11.46 13.40
CA GLY A 17 9.58 10.84 14.07
C GLY A 17 9.47 9.32 14.29
N GLU A 18 8.25 8.77 14.27
CA GLU A 18 8.00 7.32 14.33
C GLU A 18 8.54 6.57 13.09
N CYS A 19 8.69 7.24 11.94
CA CYS A 19 9.29 6.65 10.73
C CYS A 19 10.82 6.69 10.72
N GLU A 20 11.43 7.54 11.55
CA GLU A 20 12.89 7.61 11.71
C GLU A 20 13.43 6.40 12.47
N ILE A 21 12.63 5.82 13.38
CA ILE A 21 13.04 4.66 14.19
C ILE A 21 13.28 3.41 13.34
N PHE A 22 12.53 3.23 12.24
CA PHE A 22 12.51 1.97 11.49
C PHE A 22 13.05 2.07 10.06
N ASN A 23 13.56 3.23 9.65
CA ASN A 23 13.94 3.48 8.25
C ASN A 23 12.84 2.95 7.29
N LEU A 24 11.57 3.11 7.68
CA LEU A 24 10.47 2.36 7.09
C LEU A 24 10.21 2.88 5.68
N LEU A 25 10.39 2.04 4.67
CA LEU A 25 10.19 2.42 3.28
C LEU A 25 8.77 2.06 2.86
N GLY A 26 7.82 2.93 3.20
CA GLY A 26 6.43 2.84 2.73
C GLY A 26 6.26 3.24 1.25
N ILE A 27 7.31 3.11 0.44
CA ILE A 27 7.46 3.78 -0.88
C ILE A 27 7.33 2.83 -2.07
N SER A 28 6.92 1.57 -1.86
CA SER A 28 6.76 0.62 -2.95
C SER A 28 5.62 0.96 -3.91
N TRP A 29 4.58 1.64 -3.44
CA TRP A 29 3.35 1.90 -4.19
C TRP A 29 3.28 3.33 -4.74
N ILE A 30 4.35 3.77 -5.42
CA ILE A 30 4.43 5.08 -6.08
C ILE A 30 3.96 4.99 -7.53
N VAL A 31 3.25 6.01 -8.00
CA VAL A 31 2.88 6.20 -9.40
C VAL A 31 4.07 6.74 -10.18
N ASP A 32 4.37 6.14 -11.34
CA ASP A 32 5.40 6.63 -12.24
C ASP A 32 5.07 8.06 -12.73
N PRO A 33 5.93 9.06 -12.47
CA PRO A 33 5.74 10.43 -12.96
C PRO A 33 5.68 10.55 -14.49
N GLN A 34 6.19 9.56 -15.23
CA GLN A 34 6.09 9.51 -16.70
C GLN A 34 4.65 9.24 -17.16
N ASP A 35 3.85 8.50 -16.38
CA ASP A 35 2.40 8.37 -16.61
C ASP A 35 1.67 9.59 -16.05
N ARG A 36 1.76 10.71 -16.78
CA ARG A 36 1.21 12.00 -16.36
C ARG A 36 -0.28 11.95 -16.06
N ASP A 37 -1.04 11.18 -16.83
CA ASP A 37 -2.49 11.07 -16.68
C ASP A 37 -2.84 10.41 -15.34
N THR A 38 -2.25 9.25 -15.05
CA THR A 38 -2.44 8.54 -13.78
C THR A 38 -1.87 9.33 -12.60
N TYR A 39 -0.68 9.92 -12.76
CA TYR A 39 -0.01 10.74 -11.75
C TYR A 39 -0.84 11.98 -11.36
N ASN A 40 -1.48 12.62 -12.33
CA ASN A 40 -2.37 13.76 -12.09
C ASN A 40 -3.71 13.33 -11.50
N ALA A 41 -4.28 12.22 -11.95
CA ALA A 41 -5.53 11.69 -11.42
C ALA A 41 -5.42 11.30 -9.94
N ILE A 42 -4.32 10.63 -9.57
CA ILE A 42 -4.04 10.23 -8.18
C ILE A 42 -3.72 11.44 -7.30
N GLY A 43 -2.95 12.41 -7.80
CA GLY A 43 -2.65 13.62 -7.05
C GLY A 43 -1.86 13.31 -5.77
N SER A 44 -2.23 13.98 -4.68
CA SER A 44 -1.72 13.74 -3.33
C SER A 44 -2.71 12.97 -2.45
N LYS A 45 -3.69 12.29 -3.06
CA LYS A 45 -4.70 11.52 -2.33
C LYS A 45 -4.05 10.28 -1.68
N SER A 46 -4.47 9.97 -0.46
CA SER A 46 -4.08 8.72 0.20
C SER A 46 -4.82 7.53 -0.40
N TYR A 47 -4.35 6.30 -0.12
CA TYR A 47 -5.09 5.09 -0.50
C TYR A 47 -6.53 5.10 0.05
N ASP A 48 -6.71 5.48 1.32
CA ASP A 48 -8.02 5.48 1.96
C ASP A 48 -8.97 6.50 1.32
N THR A 49 -8.44 7.68 0.95
CA THR A 49 -9.17 8.70 0.18
C THR A 49 -9.58 8.14 -1.18
N ILE A 50 -8.63 7.57 -1.93
CA ILE A 50 -8.90 6.97 -3.24
C ILE A 50 -9.96 5.86 -3.15
N SER A 51 -9.84 4.99 -2.16
CA SER A 51 -10.76 3.86 -1.95
C SER A 51 -12.18 4.37 -1.68
N THR A 52 -12.31 5.37 -0.81
CA THR A 52 -13.59 5.99 -0.44
C THR A 52 -14.24 6.68 -1.65
N ASP A 53 -13.48 7.52 -2.36
CA ASP A 53 -13.97 8.27 -3.52
C ASP A 53 -14.39 7.36 -4.68
N LEU A 54 -13.63 6.28 -4.92
CA LEU A 54 -13.95 5.28 -5.94
C LEU A 54 -15.22 4.49 -5.60
N ALA A 55 -15.45 4.19 -4.33
CA ALA A 55 -16.66 3.52 -3.88
C ALA A 55 -17.89 4.42 -4.01
N ALA A 56 -17.77 5.70 -3.67
CA ALA A 56 -18.81 6.71 -3.85
C ALA A 56 -19.17 6.94 -5.33
N SER A 57 -18.18 6.84 -6.22
CA SER A 57 -18.37 7.00 -7.68
C SER A 57 -18.95 5.76 -8.38
N GLY A 58 -19.17 4.65 -7.66
CA GLY A 58 -19.53 3.34 -8.22
C GLY A 58 -21.03 3.03 -8.29
N THR A 59 -21.92 3.97 -7.95
CA THR A 59 -23.37 3.71 -7.87
C THR A 59 -24.16 3.94 -9.15
N ASP A 60 -23.56 4.42 -10.24
CA ASP A 60 -24.26 4.64 -11.51
C ASP A 60 -23.75 3.72 -12.61
N THR A 61 -24.03 2.42 -12.51
CA THR A 61 -24.20 1.57 -13.70
C THR A 61 -24.93 0.28 -13.36
N VAL A 62 -26.14 0.15 -13.93
CA VAL A 62 -27.01 -1.03 -14.01
C VAL A 62 -27.85 -1.35 -12.76
N ARG A 63 -28.99 -0.67 -12.63
CA ARG A 63 -30.25 -1.34 -12.24
C ARG A 63 -31.37 -0.96 -13.20
N SER A 64 -31.58 -1.87 -14.16
CA SER A 64 -32.86 -2.29 -14.73
C SER A 64 -34.07 -1.40 -14.42
N GLU A 65 -34.63 -0.84 -15.49
CA GLU A 65 -36.02 -0.43 -15.62
C GLU A 65 -36.96 -1.32 -14.81
N TYR A 66 -37.58 -0.75 -13.78
CA TYR A 66 -38.94 -1.08 -13.40
C TYR A 66 -39.71 0.23 -13.37
N LYS A 67 -40.51 0.41 -14.42
CA LYS A 67 -41.53 1.46 -14.52
C LYS A 67 -42.46 1.38 -13.32
N THR A 68 -42.71 2.51 -12.66
CA THR A 68 -44.04 2.80 -12.11
C THR A 68 -44.27 4.30 -12.22
N GLU A 69 -45.30 4.64 -13.01
CA GLU A 69 -45.81 5.98 -13.28
C GLU A 69 -46.34 6.68 -12.02
N PRO A 70 -46.46 8.03 -12.04
CA PRO A 70 -46.87 8.84 -10.91
C PRO A 70 -48.40 8.93 -10.80
N SER A 71 -48.90 9.29 -9.63
CA SER A 71 -50.29 9.74 -9.46
C SER A 71 -50.43 10.81 -8.38
N PRO A 72 -51.45 11.68 -8.50
CA PRO A 72 -51.36 13.10 -8.21
C PRO A 72 -52.15 13.49 -6.95
N GLY A 73 -51.85 14.67 -6.38
CA GLY A 73 -52.65 15.23 -5.30
C GLY A 73 -52.39 16.72 -5.08
N LEU A 74 -53.35 17.55 -5.46
CA LEU A 74 -53.39 19.01 -5.42
C LEU A 74 -53.78 19.58 -4.04
N SER A 75 -53.30 20.80 -3.78
CA SER A 75 -53.89 21.88 -2.95
C SER A 75 -53.90 21.64 -1.42
N SER A 76 -53.76 22.64 -0.54
CA SER A 76 -54.20 24.02 -0.60
C SER A 76 -53.48 24.90 0.43
N VAL A 77 -53.56 26.21 0.18
CA VAL A 77 -52.98 27.35 0.90
C VAL A 77 -53.58 27.53 2.31
N SER A 78 -52.78 28.00 3.26
CA SER A 78 -53.28 28.92 4.31
C SER A 78 -52.17 29.85 4.81
N VAL A 79 -52.51 31.13 4.96
CA VAL A 79 -51.68 32.27 5.34
C VAL A 79 -51.85 32.58 6.84
N SER A 80 -50.81 33.02 7.54
CA SER A 80 -50.83 33.97 8.67
C SER A 80 -49.38 34.36 9.02
N GLU A 81 -48.87 35.55 8.69
CA GLU A 81 -49.00 36.89 9.32
C GLU A 81 -47.96 37.21 10.42
N HIS A 82 -47.20 38.30 10.14
CA HIS A 82 -46.55 39.26 11.05
C HIS A 82 -45.33 38.87 11.93
N ASN A 83 -44.11 39.28 11.52
CA ASN A 83 -43.41 40.48 12.07
C ASN A 83 -41.87 40.48 11.83
N LYS A 84 -41.40 41.61 11.26
CA LYS A 84 -40.22 42.41 11.68
C LYS A 84 -38.84 41.72 11.85
N ALA A 85 -37.93 41.98 10.92
CA ALA A 85 -36.65 42.67 11.15
C ALA A 85 -35.71 42.48 9.96
N ARG A 86 -35.43 43.58 9.29
CA ARG A 86 -34.44 43.70 8.21
C ARG A 86 -33.06 43.71 8.87
N THR A 87 -32.34 42.60 8.77
CA THR A 87 -30.90 42.55 9.10
C THR A 87 -30.19 41.90 7.93
N ARG A 88 -29.33 42.66 7.22
CA ARG A 88 -28.49 42.14 6.14
C ARG A 88 -27.54 41.12 6.75
N LYS A 89 -27.77 39.85 6.44
CA LYS A 89 -26.99 38.70 6.88
C LYS A 89 -26.52 37.96 5.62
N GLY A 90 -25.56 38.54 4.93
CA GLY A 90 -24.98 37.99 3.70
C GLY A 90 -23.54 38.48 3.61
N ASP A 91 -22.62 37.67 4.11
CA ASP A 91 -21.19 37.70 3.73
C ASP A 91 -20.39 36.60 4.45
N ILE A 92 -20.80 36.18 5.66
CA ILE A 92 -20.04 35.17 6.43
C ILE A 92 -20.48 33.72 6.09
N GLY A 93 -21.73 33.54 5.65
CA GLY A 93 -22.27 32.21 5.33
C GLY A 93 -21.91 31.74 3.92
N GLU A 94 -21.91 32.66 2.96
CA GLU A 94 -21.69 32.35 1.54
C GLU A 94 -20.25 31.93 1.28
N ASP A 95 -19.26 32.56 1.91
CA ASP A 95 -17.85 32.15 1.81
C ASP A 95 -17.59 30.76 2.41
N ALA A 96 -18.25 30.41 3.52
CA ALA A 96 -18.14 29.08 4.13
C ALA A 96 -18.80 28.00 3.27
N GLU A 97 -19.92 28.34 2.62
CA GLU A 97 -20.65 27.46 1.73
C GLU A 97 -19.92 27.28 0.38
N LEU A 98 -19.31 28.33 -0.17
CA LEU A 98 -18.40 28.29 -1.31
C LEU A 98 -17.15 27.47 -1.02
N GLN A 99 -16.52 27.64 0.16
CA GLN A 99 -15.39 26.82 0.59
C GLN A 99 -15.76 25.36 0.74
N ARG A 100 -16.97 25.06 1.25
CA ARG A 100 -17.48 23.69 1.37
C ARG A 100 -17.79 23.08 0.01
N ALA A 101 -18.42 23.84 -0.89
CA ALA A 101 -18.70 23.43 -2.26
C ALA A 101 -17.41 23.21 -3.08
N LEU A 102 -16.40 24.07 -2.91
CA LEU A 102 -15.07 23.91 -3.49
C LEU A 102 -14.39 22.64 -2.97
N LYS A 103 -14.40 22.40 -1.66
CA LYS A 103 -13.89 21.15 -1.05
C LYS A 103 -14.63 19.90 -1.54
N LEU A 104 -15.94 19.99 -1.74
CA LEU A 104 -16.74 18.89 -2.28
C LEU A 104 -16.43 18.64 -3.76
N SER A 105 -16.23 19.70 -4.55
CA SER A 105 -15.82 19.58 -5.96
C SER A 105 -14.38 19.09 -6.15
N GLU A 106 -13.50 19.33 -5.17
CA GLU A 106 -12.15 18.79 -5.12
C GLU A 106 -12.13 17.32 -4.67
N ALA A 107 -13.17 16.89 -3.94
CA ALA A 107 -13.33 15.54 -3.41
C ALA A 107 -13.91 14.53 -4.42
N GLU A 108 -14.60 14.99 -5.47
CA GLU A 108 -15.14 14.06 -6.47
C GLU A 108 -14.08 13.69 -7.51
N ILE A 109 -13.63 12.44 -7.47
CA ILE A 109 -12.87 11.84 -8.56
C ILE A 109 -13.78 11.80 -9.80
N SER A 110 -13.46 12.61 -10.82
CA SER A 110 -14.18 12.58 -12.10
C SER A 110 -14.19 11.16 -12.68
N GLY A 111 -15.24 10.76 -13.41
CA GLY A 111 -15.35 9.43 -14.01
C GLY A 111 -14.10 9.00 -14.81
N ARG A 112 -13.45 9.93 -15.52
CA ARG A 112 -12.17 9.68 -16.22
C ARG A 112 -11.01 9.43 -15.24
N GLN A 113 -10.88 10.24 -14.21
CA GLN A 113 -9.86 10.05 -13.16
C GLN A 113 -10.08 8.71 -12.45
N GLY A 114 -11.33 8.37 -12.14
CA GLY A 114 -11.69 7.12 -11.48
C GLY A 114 -11.33 5.90 -12.33
N ALA A 115 -11.53 5.97 -13.65
CA ALA A 115 -11.10 4.91 -14.56
C ALA A 115 -9.57 4.71 -14.57
N LEU A 116 -8.80 5.80 -14.61
CA LEU A 116 -7.34 5.75 -14.54
C LEU A 116 -6.85 5.16 -13.21
N ILE A 117 -7.41 5.62 -12.10
CA ILE A 117 -7.02 5.15 -10.77
C ILE A 117 -7.40 3.67 -10.57
N ARG A 118 -8.61 3.25 -10.98
CA ARG A 118 -9.01 1.83 -10.96
C ARG A 118 -8.06 0.96 -11.79
N LYS A 119 -7.69 1.44 -12.99
CA LYS A 119 -6.72 0.74 -13.84
C LYS A 119 -5.37 0.61 -13.14
N PHE A 120 -4.88 1.68 -12.53
CA PHE A 120 -3.62 1.69 -11.77
C PHE A 120 -3.65 0.70 -10.60
N VAL A 121 -4.67 0.79 -9.74
CA VAL A 121 -4.82 -0.09 -8.57
C VAL A 121 -4.91 -1.56 -9.00
N LYS A 122 -5.69 -1.85 -10.05
CA LYS A 122 -5.82 -3.20 -10.60
C LYS A 122 -4.50 -3.73 -11.17
N ALA A 123 -3.75 -2.90 -11.89
CA ALA A 123 -2.49 -3.29 -12.49
C ALA A 123 -1.35 -3.46 -11.46
N ASN A 124 -1.45 -2.79 -10.31
CA ASN A 124 -0.45 -2.79 -9.25
C ASN A 124 -1.02 -3.32 -7.92
N SER A 125 -1.87 -4.34 -8.01
CA SER A 125 -2.54 -4.94 -6.85
C SER A 125 -1.57 -5.58 -5.85
N SER A 126 -0.34 -5.86 -6.28
CA SER A 126 0.73 -6.37 -5.44
C SER A 126 1.37 -5.29 -4.54
N GLN A 127 0.88 -4.04 -4.59
CA GLN A 127 1.35 -2.90 -3.79
C GLN A 127 2.83 -2.57 -3.97
N LEU A 128 3.39 -2.97 -5.11
CA LEU A 128 4.74 -2.66 -5.57
C LEU A 128 4.68 -2.33 -7.06
N THR A 129 5.07 -1.11 -7.44
CA THR A 129 5.17 -0.72 -8.85
C THR A 129 6.59 -0.90 -9.36
N VAL A 130 6.78 -0.97 -10.68
CA VAL A 130 8.13 -1.06 -11.27
C VAL A 130 8.94 0.19 -10.90
N HIS A 131 8.33 1.37 -11.01
CA HIS A 131 8.94 2.62 -10.57
C HIS A 131 9.27 2.61 -9.07
N GLY A 132 8.38 2.08 -8.23
CA GLY A 132 8.62 1.93 -6.80
C GLY A 132 9.80 1.01 -6.49
N LEU A 133 9.93 -0.10 -7.21
CA LEU A 133 11.07 -1.01 -7.07
C LEU A 133 12.40 -0.35 -7.45
N SER A 134 12.45 0.32 -8.60
CA SER A 134 13.64 1.08 -9.01
C SER A 134 13.98 2.17 -8.00
N HIS A 135 12.98 2.87 -7.47
CA HIS A 135 13.18 3.90 -6.45
C HIS A 135 13.77 3.32 -5.15
N LEU A 136 13.33 2.15 -4.71
CA LEU A 136 13.91 1.47 -3.55
C LEU A 136 15.39 1.11 -3.79
N GLN A 137 15.74 0.65 -4.99
CA GLN A 137 17.12 0.33 -5.33
C GLN A 137 18.04 1.56 -5.31
N GLU A 138 17.50 2.75 -5.62
CA GLU A 138 18.25 4.02 -5.57
C GLU A 138 18.40 4.57 -4.16
N GLU A 139 17.33 4.55 -3.35
CA GLU A 139 17.29 5.23 -2.05
C GLU A 139 17.84 4.39 -0.88
N VAL A 140 17.71 3.06 -0.94
CA VAL A 140 18.29 2.18 0.09
C VAL A 140 19.80 2.21 -0.04
N LYS A 141 20.52 2.50 1.04
CA LYS A 141 21.98 2.47 1.01
C LYS A 141 22.47 1.04 0.94
N GLU A 142 23.66 0.87 0.36
CA GLU A 142 24.32 -0.43 0.34
C GLU A 142 24.57 -0.91 1.76
N ASP A 143 24.37 -2.22 1.98
CA ASP A 143 24.53 -2.90 3.26
C ASP A 143 23.70 -2.30 4.42
N GLU A 144 22.55 -1.70 4.09
CA GLU A 144 21.60 -1.15 5.07
C GLU A 144 20.40 -2.07 5.26
N LEU A 145 20.02 -2.29 6.53
CA LEU A 145 18.77 -2.93 6.91
C LEU A 145 17.66 -1.87 7.02
N CYS A 146 16.49 -2.19 6.47
CA CYS A 146 15.30 -1.35 6.59
C CYS A 146 14.04 -2.20 6.68
N VAL A 147 12.96 -1.59 7.14
CA VAL A 147 11.64 -2.24 7.16
C VAL A 147 10.91 -1.95 5.85
N PHE A 148 10.52 -3.01 5.16
CA PHE A 148 9.71 -2.99 3.94
C PHE A 148 8.27 -3.37 4.27
N PHE A 149 7.31 -2.55 3.85
CA PHE A 149 5.88 -2.84 4.06
C PHE A 149 5.19 -3.10 2.73
N ARG A 150 4.55 -4.26 2.60
CA ARG A 150 3.80 -4.68 1.40
C ARG A 150 2.69 -5.65 1.77
N ASN A 151 1.50 -5.49 1.22
CA ASN A 151 0.35 -6.38 1.40
C ASN A 151 0.02 -6.64 2.89
N ASN A 152 0.08 -5.60 3.72
CA ASN A 152 -0.10 -5.69 5.17
C ASN A 152 0.94 -6.55 5.92
N HIS A 153 2.06 -6.87 5.27
CA HIS A 153 3.19 -7.57 5.86
C HIS A 153 4.39 -6.63 6.02
N PHE A 154 5.10 -6.74 7.15
CA PHE A 154 6.38 -6.08 7.36
C PHE A 154 7.49 -7.11 7.16
N SER A 155 8.39 -6.82 6.24
CA SER A 155 9.57 -7.65 5.95
C SER A 155 10.85 -6.87 6.30
N THR A 156 11.83 -7.58 6.83
CA THR A 156 13.20 -7.05 6.93
C THR A 156 13.81 -7.06 5.54
N MET A 157 14.20 -5.89 5.04
CA MET A 157 14.85 -5.74 3.73
C MET A 157 16.31 -5.33 3.89
N PHE A 158 17.18 -5.90 3.07
CA PHE A 158 18.61 -5.63 3.04
C PHE A 158 19.07 -5.37 1.61
N LYS A 159 20.04 -4.47 1.42
CA LYS A 159 20.67 -4.24 0.12
C LYS A 159 22.10 -4.75 0.10
N HIS A 160 22.44 -5.57 -0.89
CA HIS A 160 23.78 -6.10 -1.07
C HIS A 160 24.12 -6.34 -2.55
N GLY A 161 25.34 -6.04 -2.97
CA GLY A 161 25.74 -6.07 -4.37
C GLY A 161 24.81 -5.27 -5.29
N GLY A 162 24.22 -4.16 -4.81
CA GLY A 162 23.25 -3.34 -5.53
C GLY A 162 21.87 -4.00 -5.71
N LYS A 163 21.60 -5.12 -5.05
CA LYS A 163 20.32 -5.86 -5.14
C LYS A 163 19.59 -5.82 -3.79
N LEU A 164 18.26 -5.91 -3.84
CA LEU A 164 17.41 -5.93 -2.65
C LEU A 164 17.02 -7.36 -2.29
N TYR A 165 16.95 -7.63 -1.00
CA TYR A 165 16.65 -8.93 -0.42
C TYR A 165 15.67 -8.77 0.74
N LEU A 166 14.70 -9.66 0.86
CA LEU A 166 13.79 -9.78 2.00
C LEU A 166 14.19 -10.98 2.84
N LEU A 167 14.17 -10.86 4.16
CA LEU A 167 14.44 -12.01 5.03
C LEU A 167 13.31 -13.03 4.90
N ALA A 168 13.67 -14.28 4.56
CA ALA A 168 12.72 -15.38 4.53
C ALA A 168 12.39 -15.79 5.97
N THR A 169 11.12 -15.68 6.33
CA THR A 169 10.64 -15.88 7.71
C THR A 169 9.48 -16.87 7.82
N ASP A 170 9.04 -17.44 6.69
CA ASP A 170 7.94 -18.39 6.65
C ASP A 170 8.34 -19.71 7.34
N GLU A 171 7.42 -20.25 8.15
CA GLU A 171 7.61 -21.51 8.87
C GLU A 171 7.85 -22.70 7.92
N GLY A 172 7.37 -22.62 6.68
CA GLY A 172 7.63 -23.63 5.64
C GLY A 172 9.12 -23.83 5.31
N PHE A 173 10.00 -22.88 5.66
CA PHE A 173 11.44 -22.97 5.44
C PHE A 173 12.22 -23.53 6.64
N LEU A 174 11.54 -23.96 7.72
CA LEU A 174 12.17 -24.41 8.96
C LEU A 174 13.26 -25.47 8.75
N ASN A 175 13.07 -26.36 7.77
CA ASN A 175 14.00 -27.46 7.45
C ASN A 175 14.98 -27.12 6.31
N GLN A 176 15.11 -25.85 5.94
CA GLN A 176 16.01 -25.38 4.87
C GLN A 176 16.95 -24.30 5.44
N PRO A 177 17.96 -24.69 6.25
CA PRO A 177 18.78 -23.73 7.00
C PRO A 177 19.61 -22.81 6.09
N ASN A 178 19.88 -23.24 4.86
CA ASN A 178 20.60 -22.45 3.89
C ASN A 178 19.69 -21.51 3.09
N LEU A 179 18.36 -21.52 3.28
CA LEU A 179 17.43 -20.56 2.70
C LEU A 179 17.25 -19.39 3.68
N VAL A 180 17.83 -18.23 3.35
CA VAL A 180 17.84 -17.07 4.27
C VAL A 180 17.15 -15.85 3.66
N TRP A 181 17.33 -15.60 2.37
CA TRP A 181 16.83 -14.39 1.72
C TRP A 181 15.97 -14.71 0.51
N GLU A 182 14.95 -13.91 0.29
CA GLU A 182 14.17 -13.82 -0.94
C GLU A 182 14.64 -12.59 -1.73
N LYS A 183 15.01 -12.76 -2.99
CA LYS A 183 15.45 -11.64 -3.83
C LYS A 183 14.24 -10.80 -4.27
N LEU A 184 14.33 -9.49 -4.08
CA LEU A 184 13.31 -8.52 -4.51
C LEU A 184 13.74 -7.83 -5.82
N ASP A 185 13.45 -8.46 -6.95
CA ASP A 185 13.74 -7.93 -8.29
C ASP A 185 12.54 -7.96 -9.25
N ASP A 186 11.38 -8.43 -8.79
CA ASP A 186 10.14 -8.45 -9.56
C ASP A 186 8.94 -7.96 -8.74
N VAL A 187 8.01 -7.30 -9.42
CA VAL A 187 6.76 -6.78 -8.85
C VAL A 187 5.67 -7.85 -8.76
N LYS A 188 5.76 -8.94 -9.53
CA LYS A 188 4.75 -10.01 -9.55
C LYS A 188 5.02 -11.11 -8.54
N GLY A 189 6.20 -11.14 -7.93
CA GLY A 189 6.56 -12.09 -6.88
C GLY A 189 7.17 -13.39 -7.39
N ASN A 190 7.63 -13.44 -8.65
CA ASN A 190 8.47 -14.55 -9.11
C ASN A 190 9.90 -14.33 -8.60
N THR A 191 10.15 -14.69 -7.35
CA THR A 191 11.40 -14.41 -6.66
C THR A 191 12.29 -15.63 -6.61
N LYS A 192 13.59 -15.36 -6.44
CA LYS A 192 14.61 -16.39 -6.19
C LYS A 192 14.96 -16.38 -4.72
N TYR A 193 15.10 -17.57 -4.14
CA TYR A 193 15.64 -17.71 -2.80
C TYR A 193 17.17 -17.76 -2.83
N MET A 194 17.78 -17.29 -1.76
CA MET A 194 19.21 -17.08 -1.65
C MET A 194 19.71 -17.52 -0.27
N THR A 195 20.98 -17.89 -0.22
CA THR A 195 21.66 -18.26 1.02
C THR A 195 22.11 -17.04 1.81
N GLY A 196 22.55 -17.24 3.06
CA GLY A 196 23.08 -16.18 3.92
C GLY A 196 24.25 -15.40 3.28
N SER A 197 24.96 -16.01 2.32
CA SER A 197 26.04 -15.38 1.55
C SER A 197 25.57 -14.81 0.21
N PHE A 198 24.26 -14.61 0.02
CA PHE A 198 23.64 -14.02 -1.18
C PHE A 198 23.85 -14.80 -2.49
N ASN A 199 24.15 -16.09 -2.40
CA ASN A 199 24.18 -17.00 -3.55
C ASN A 199 22.81 -17.63 -3.78
N GLU A 200 22.47 -18.01 -5.01
CA GLU A 200 21.18 -18.63 -5.33
C GLU A 200 21.04 -19.95 -4.55
N PHE A 201 19.94 -20.08 -3.81
CA PHE A 201 19.61 -21.29 -3.07
C PHE A 201 19.09 -22.36 -4.03
N LYS A 202 19.55 -23.60 -3.84
CA LYS A 202 19.11 -24.76 -4.59
C LYS A 202 18.74 -25.87 -3.61
N ALA A 203 17.50 -26.33 -3.66
CA ALA A 203 16.96 -27.30 -2.71
C ALA A 203 17.69 -28.66 -2.77
N GLU A 204 18.19 -29.04 -3.95
CA GLU A 204 18.87 -30.32 -4.16
C GLU A 204 20.22 -30.40 -3.45
N GLU A 205 20.90 -29.26 -3.30
CA GLU A 205 22.22 -29.18 -2.65
C GLU A 205 22.09 -29.14 -1.11
N ASP A 206 20.94 -28.70 -0.58
CA ASP A 206 20.68 -28.54 0.86
C ASP A 206 20.35 -29.87 1.56
N HIS A 207 19.66 -30.79 0.88
CA HIS A 207 19.39 -32.14 1.41
C HIS A 207 20.66 -32.95 1.67
N GLY A 208 21.76 -32.68 0.94
CA GLY A 208 23.06 -33.29 1.20
C GLY A 208 23.76 -32.75 2.45
N TYR A 209 23.46 -31.51 2.84
CA TYR A 209 24.06 -30.88 4.02
C TYR A 209 23.39 -31.37 5.31
N LEU A 210 22.06 -31.51 5.33
CA LEU A 210 21.37 -32.14 6.46
C LEU A 210 21.76 -33.61 6.61
N ALA A 211 21.80 -34.38 5.52
CA ALA A 211 22.22 -35.78 5.59
C ALA A 211 23.66 -35.96 6.12
N SER A 212 24.58 -35.05 5.78
CA SER A 212 25.96 -35.08 6.29
C SER A 212 26.11 -34.50 7.71
N ALA A 213 25.32 -33.47 8.07
CA ALA A 213 25.29 -32.90 9.43
C ALA A 213 24.62 -33.83 10.45
N TYR A 214 23.64 -34.66 10.04
CA TYR A 214 23.08 -35.73 10.90
C TYR A 214 24.06 -36.87 11.17
N ASP A 215 25.07 -37.03 10.30
CA ASP A 215 26.15 -37.99 10.48
C ASP A 215 27.31 -37.41 11.31
N ASP A 216 27.37 -36.08 11.46
CA ASP A 216 28.28 -35.41 12.38
C ASP A 216 27.75 -35.48 13.83
N SER A 217 28.51 -36.17 14.69
CA SER A 217 28.20 -36.35 16.12
C SER A 217 28.01 -35.05 16.90
N SER A 218 28.50 -33.90 16.39
CA SER A 218 28.42 -32.61 17.07
C SER A 218 26.98 -32.04 17.17
N TYR A 219 26.11 -32.31 16.19
CA TYR A 219 24.72 -31.81 16.18
C TYR A 219 23.74 -32.71 16.93
N LYS A 220 24.07 -34.00 17.11
CA LYS A 220 23.28 -34.91 17.97
C LYS A 220 23.29 -34.43 19.42
N GLU A 221 24.39 -33.86 19.89
CA GLU A 221 24.54 -33.41 21.28
C GLU A 221 23.67 -32.18 21.60
N LEU A 222 23.57 -31.21 20.66
CA LEU A 222 22.74 -30.01 20.81
C LEU A 222 21.23 -30.30 20.83
N THR A 223 20.79 -31.33 20.10
CA THR A 223 19.37 -31.70 20.03
C THR A 223 18.90 -32.40 21.31
N ILE A 224 19.78 -33.18 21.96
CA ILE A 224 19.50 -33.85 23.24
C ILE A 224 19.35 -32.82 24.37
N THR A 225 20.17 -31.75 24.37
CA THR A 225 20.16 -30.76 25.47
C THR A 225 18.88 -29.92 25.52
N LEU A 226 18.24 -29.66 24.36
CA LEU A 226 16.99 -28.90 24.31
C LEU A 226 15.76 -29.71 24.75
N GLN A 227 15.83 -31.04 24.66
CA GLN A 227 14.72 -31.92 25.05
C GLN A 227 14.71 -32.20 26.56
N GLU A 228 15.88 -32.14 27.22
CA GLU A 228 16.01 -32.28 28.68
C GLU A 228 15.64 -31.00 29.45
N ALA A 229 15.59 -29.84 28.79
CA ALA A 229 15.21 -28.57 29.42
C ALA A 229 13.67 -28.37 29.56
N SER A 230 12.86 -29.32 29.11
CA SER A 230 11.39 -29.24 29.09
C SER A 230 10.68 -30.33 29.89
N THR A 231 11.36 -30.97 30.84
CA THR A 231 10.76 -31.92 31.80
C THR A 231 11.03 -31.46 33.23
#